data_AF-A0A1Q6K324-F1
#
_entry.id   AF-A0A1Q6K324-F1
#
_cell.length_a   1.000
_cell.length_b   1.000
_cell.length_c   1.000
_cell.angle_alpha   90.00
_cell.angle_beta   90.00
_cell.angle_gamma   90.00
#
_symmetry.space_group_name_H-M   'P 1'
#
loop_
_entity.id
_entity.type
_entity.pdbx_description
1 polymer ?
#
loop_
_entity_poly.entity_id
_entity_poly.type
_entity_poly.pdbx_seq_one_letter_code
_entity_poly.pdbx_strand_id
1 'polypeptide(L)'
;MYSWEGKHFSIMDPNNVSTVVYQINETLKEDLEKSPKYTVTRLDYTEEMYGDKKKKTFYVDDPSDDKDELVILSFGKDRVVINMAILQGDKITISKKPTPLKFNTLYSDTEKEYKEFKYTPSFKRQISIIDPETTEEVKPMVYFDEEANEVRGKCKLKANKPYFAFEIKDKKD
;
A
#
# COMPACT_ATOMS: atom_id res chain seq x y z
N MET A 1 -16.69 -12.61 21.92
CA MET A 1 -15.58 -11.90 22.57
C MET A 1 -14.72 -11.42 21.41
N TYR A 2 -14.80 -10.15 21.02
CA TYR A 2 -13.95 -9.64 19.94
C TYR A 2 -12.54 -9.53 20.51
N SER A 3 -11.67 -10.48 20.17
CA SER A 3 -10.25 -10.36 20.46
C SER A 3 -9.70 -9.29 19.52
N TRP A 4 -9.37 -8.12 20.06
CA TRP A 4 -8.57 -7.10 19.37
C TRP A 4 -7.11 -7.56 19.27
N GLU A 5 -6.89 -8.80 18.82
CA GLU A 5 -5.56 -9.37 18.66
C GLU A 5 -5.12 -9.07 17.24
N GLY A 6 -4.44 -7.92 17.08
CA GLY A 6 -3.73 -7.61 15.84
C GLY A 6 -2.76 -8.73 15.49
N LYS A 7 -2.58 -9.01 14.20
CA LYS A 7 -1.62 -10.01 13.72
C LYS A 7 -0.29 -9.34 13.41
N HIS A 8 0.79 -10.10 13.44
CA HIS A 8 2.10 -9.59 13.07
C HIS A 8 2.96 -10.66 12.42
N PHE A 9 3.93 -10.23 11.60
CA PHE A 9 4.92 -11.10 11.00
C PHE A 9 6.21 -10.33 10.75
N SER A 10 7.34 -11.03 10.67
CA SER A 10 8.64 -10.41 10.43
C SER A 10 9.19 -10.73 9.04
N ILE A 11 9.85 -9.75 8.44
CA ILE A 11 10.66 -9.89 7.22
C ILE A 11 12.10 -9.48 7.57
N MET A 12 13.06 -10.27 7.08
CA MET A 12 14.47 -9.95 7.17
C MET A 12 14.90 -9.20 5.91
N ASP A 13 15.16 -7.91 6.05
CA ASP A 13 15.71 -7.07 4.99
C ASP A 13 17.24 -7.25 4.94
N PRO A 14 17.80 -7.69 3.81
CA PRO A 14 19.24 -7.61 3.56
C PRO A 14 19.73 -6.16 3.58
N ASN A 15 21.05 -5.98 3.71
CA ASN A 15 21.63 -4.64 3.61
C ASN A 15 21.26 -3.96 2.27
N ASN A 16 20.95 -2.67 2.31
CA ASN A 16 20.47 -1.85 1.18
C ASN A 16 19.12 -2.29 0.57
N VAL A 17 18.32 -3.06 1.31
CA VAL A 17 16.92 -3.32 0.96
C VAL A 17 16.04 -2.70 2.04
N SER A 18 14.96 -2.04 1.63
CA SER A 18 13.91 -1.60 2.53
C SER A 18 12.56 -2.12 2.06
N THR A 19 11.96 -2.98 2.86
CA THR A 19 10.62 -3.51 2.61
C THR A 19 9.55 -2.64 3.27
N VAL A 20 8.45 -2.43 2.55
CA VAL A 20 7.18 -1.92 3.07
C VAL A 20 6.06 -2.87 2.67
N VAL A 21 5.01 -2.95 3.48
CA VAL A 21 3.90 -3.87 3.23
C VAL A 21 2.58 -3.10 3.29
N TYR A 22 1.65 -3.49 2.42
CA TYR A 22 0.30 -2.97 2.38
C TYR A 22 -0.71 -4.11 2.53
N GLN A 23 -1.72 -3.93 3.36
CA GLN A 23 -2.92 -4.78 3.38
C GLN A 23 -3.88 -4.33 2.29
N ILE A 24 -4.43 -5.28 1.55
CA ILE A 24 -5.48 -5.09 0.57
C ILE A 24 -6.80 -5.35 1.26
N ASN A 25 -7.70 -4.39 1.18
CA ASN A 25 -9.02 -4.46 1.79
C ASN A 25 -10.11 -4.35 0.72
N GLU A 26 -11.20 -5.10 0.89
CA GLU A 26 -12.41 -4.90 0.10
C GLU A 26 -13.27 -3.81 0.73
N THR A 27 -13.77 -2.90 -0.08
CA THR A 27 -14.69 -1.87 0.35
C THR A 27 -16.06 -2.49 0.66
N LEU A 28 -16.71 -2.02 1.73
CA LEU A 28 -18.04 -2.47 2.14
C LEU A 28 -19.04 -2.29 1.00
N LYS A 29 -19.97 -3.24 0.85
CA LYS A 29 -20.93 -3.25 -0.27
C LYS A 29 -21.74 -1.96 -0.40
N GLU A 30 -22.09 -1.36 0.73
CA GLU A 30 -22.82 -0.09 0.81
C GLU A 30 -22.04 1.12 0.29
N ASP A 31 -20.71 1.06 0.33
CA ASP A 31 -19.83 2.16 -0.09
C ASP A 31 -19.35 2.03 -1.55
N LEU A 32 -19.59 0.89 -2.20
CA LEU A 32 -19.03 0.56 -3.52
C LEU A 32 -19.48 1.49 -4.65
N GLU A 33 -20.67 2.10 -4.58
CA GLU A 33 -21.15 2.97 -5.65
C GLU A 33 -20.27 4.21 -5.86
N LYS A 34 -19.68 4.73 -4.77
CA LYS A 34 -18.88 5.97 -4.78
C LYS A 34 -17.40 5.75 -4.48
N SER A 35 -17.01 4.50 -4.17
CA SER A 35 -15.68 4.17 -3.69
C SER A 35 -14.99 3.15 -4.60
N PRO A 36 -13.65 3.08 -4.59
CA PRO A 36 -12.96 1.98 -5.26
C PRO A 36 -13.34 0.65 -4.60
N LYS A 37 -13.42 -0.44 -5.39
CA LYS A 37 -13.73 -1.78 -4.83
C LYS A 37 -12.66 -2.28 -3.86
N TYR A 38 -11.41 -2.00 -4.16
CA TYR A 38 -10.27 -2.37 -3.32
C TYR A 38 -9.60 -1.13 -2.77
N THR A 39 -9.07 -1.23 -1.56
CA THR A 39 -8.23 -0.21 -0.95
C THR A 39 -6.95 -0.82 -0.40
N VAL A 40 -5.95 0.03 -0.17
CA VAL A 40 -4.65 -0.37 0.39
C VAL A 40 -4.37 0.42 1.65
N THR A 41 -3.91 -0.28 2.68
CA THR A 41 -3.48 0.31 3.96
C THR A 41 -2.02 -0.05 4.17
N ARG A 42 -1.13 0.95 4.32
CA ARG A 42 0.27 0.72 4.67
C ARG A 42 0.33 0.14 6.08
N LEU A 43 1.07 -0.94 6.28
CA LEU A 43 1.29 -1.53 7.59
C LEU A 43 2.38 -0.76 8.33
N ASP A 44 2.13 -0.54 9.63
CA ASP A 44 3.15 -0.07 10.55
C ASP A 44 4.13 -1.21 10.88
N TYR A 45 5.34 -0.83 11.29
CA TYR A 45 6.37 -1.80 11.64
C TYR A 45 7.33 -1.27 12.70
N THR A 46 7.95 -2.21 13.42
CA THR A 46 9.15 -1.98 14.22
C THR A 46 10.36 -2.54 13.49
N GLU A 47 11.54 -1.95 13.71
CA GLU A 47 12.80 -2.40 13.11
C GLU A 47 13.85 -2.68 14.18
N GLU A 48 14.51 -3.83 14.07
CA GLU A 48 15.61 -4.25 14.92
C GLU A 48 16.83 -4.59 14.06
N MET A 49 18.03 -4.21 14.51
CA MET A 49 19.27 -4.57 13.83
C MET A 49 19.67 -6.01 14.19
N TYR A 50 19.99 -6.81 13.17
CA TYR A 50 20.47 -8.17 13.30
C TYR A 50 21.74 -8.36 12.48
N GLY A 51 22.87 -7.94 13.05
CA GLY A 51 24.14 -7.83 12.32
C GLY A 51 24.09 -6.72 11.27
N ASP A 52 24.32 -7.07 10.01
CA ASP A 52 24.22 -6.19 8.84
C ASP A 52 22.81 -6.14 8.22
N LYS A 53 21.86 -6.90 8.79
CA LYS A 53 20.47 -7.00 8.33
C LYS A 53 19.53 -6.26 9.26
N LYS A 54 18.34 -5.96 8.75
CA LYS A 54 17.25 -5.35 9.51
C LYS A 54 16.10 -6.34 9.60
N LYS A 55 15.66 -6.65 10.82
CA LYS A 55 14.42 -7.39 11.04
C LYS A 55 13.28 -6.38 11.18
N LYS A 56 12.36 -6.37 10.23
CA LYS A 56 11.14 -5.57 10.31
C LYS A 56 9.97 -6.45 10.75
N THR A 57 9.26 -6.05 11.78
CA THR A 57 8.04 -6.71 12.24
C THR A 57 6.85 -5.83 11.87
N PHE A 58 6.02 -6.29 10.95
CA PHE A 58 4.84 -5.60 10.46
C PHE A 58 3.61 -5.99 11.28
N TYR A 59 2.73 -5.02 11.52
CA TYR A 59 1.50 -5.19 12.29
C TYR A 59 0.27 -5.01 11.39
N VAL A 60 -0.71 -5.89 11.56
CA VAL A 60 -2.03 -5.85 10.93
C VAL A 60 -3.05 -5.55 12.01
N ASP A 61 -3.49 -4.31 12.08
CA ASP A 61 -4.34 -3.80 13.17
C ASP A 61 -5.79 -4.31 13.09
N ASP A 62 -6.31 -4.46 11.87
CA ASP A 62 -7.67 -4.94 11.59
C ASP A 62 -7.59 -6.19 10.68
N PRO A 63 -7.19 -7.34 11.25
CA PRO A 63 -7.05 -8.57 10.48
C PRO A 63 -8.43 -9.18 10.18
N SER A 64 -8.59 -9.71 8.97
CA SER A 64 -9.77 -10.46 8.56
C SER A 64 -9.91 -11.78 9.34
N ASP A 65 -11.16 -12.21 9.53
CA ASP A 65 -11.53 -13.48 10.16
C ASP A 65 -11.00 -14.71 9.39
N ASP A 66 -10.93 -14.63 8.05
CA ASP A 66 -10.44 -15.72 7.19
C ASP A 66 -8.96 -15.54 6.85
N LYS A 67 -8.65 -14.50 6.08
CA LYS A 67 -7.31 -14.23 5.56
C LYS A 67 -7.17 -12.79 5.13
N ASP A 68 -5.94 -12.29 5.20
CA ASP A 68 -5.55 -10.97 4.73
C ASP A 68 -4.67 -11.09 3.49
N GLU A 69 -5.03 -10.36 2.43
CA GLU A 69 -4.19 -10.24 1.24
C GLU A 69 -3.22 -9.06 1.41
N LEU A 70 -1.94 -9.30 1.14
CA LEU A 70 -0.86 -8.34 1.36
C LEU A 70 -0.07 -8.11 0.06
N VAL A 71 0.38 -6.87 -0.15
CA VAL A 71 1.41 -6.52 -1.14
C VAL A 71 2.69 -6.18 -0.39
N ILE A 72 3.74 -6.96 -0.65
CA ILE A 72 5.08 -6.76 -0.10
C ILE A 72 5.93 -6.10 -1.19
N LEU A 73 6.44 -4.90 -0.91
CA LEU A 73 7.30 -4.14 -1.80
C LEU A 73 8.68 -4.02 -1.18
N SER A 74 9.66 -4.71 -1.76
CA SER A 74 11.06 -4.64 -1.33
C SER A 74 11.86 -3.76 -2.28
N PHE A 75 12.22 -2.57 -1.81
CA PHE A 75 12.99 -1.58 -2.55
C PHE A 75 14.48 -1.87 -2.38
N GLY A 76 15.16 -2.19 -3.49
CA GLY A 76 16.62 -2.18 -3.57
C GLY A 76 17.10 -0.98 -4.39
N LYS A 77 18.42 -0.86 -4.54
CA LYS A 77 19.07 0.28 -5.22
C LYS A 77 18.47 0.63 -6.59
N ASP A 78 18.28 -0.37 -7.46
CA ASP A 78 17.90 -0.16 -8.87
C ASP A 78 16.61 -0.89 -9.27
N ARG A 79 15.92 -1.53 -8.31
CA ARG A 79 14.73 -2.33 -8.58
C ARG A 79 13.81 -2.42 -7.38
N VAL A 80 12.51 -2.61 -7.66
CA VAL A 80 11.50 -2.95 -6.67
C VAL A 80 11.04 -4.38 -6.93
N VAL A 81 11.12 -5.24 -5.92
CA VAL A 81 10.54 -6.58 -5.98
C VAL A 81 9.15 -6.52 -5.37
N ILE A 82 8.16 -7.01 -6.12
CA ILE A 82 6.75 -7.01 -5.72
C ILE A 82 6.33 -8.45 -5.48
N ASN A 83 5.88 -8.76 -4.27
CA ASN A 83 5.31 -10.05 -3.93
C ASN A 83 3.91 -9.88 -3.37
N MET A 84 3.00 -10.75 -3.79
CA MET A 84 1.71 -10.90 -3.14
C MET A 84 1.85 -11.92 -2.01
N ALA A 85 1.19 -11.70 -0.89
CA ALA A 85 1.15 -12.65 0.21
C ALA A 85 -0.26 -12.79 0.78
N ILE A 86 -0.50 -13.92 1.43
CA ILE A 86 -1.72 -14.20 2.19
C ILE A 86 -1.28 -14.49 3.62
N LEU A 87 -1.85 -13.75 4.57
CA LEU A 87 -1.73 -14.01 6.00
C LEU A 87 -3.01 -14.71 6.48
N GLN A 88 -2.86 -15.95 6.96
CA GLN A 88 -3.96 -16.77 7.45
C GLN A 88 -3.55 -17.42 8.76
N GLY A 89 -4.32 -17.18 9.83
CA GLY A 89 -3.86 -17.41 11.20
C GLY A 89 -2.48 -16.75 11.41
N ASP A 90 -1.52 -17.53 11.88
CA ASP A 90 -0.14 -17.07 12.15
C ASP A 90 0.83 -17.32 10.98
N LYS A 91 0.30 -17.69 9.80
CA LYS A 91 1.12 -18.11 8.66
C LYS A 91 1.00 -17.12 7.50
N ILE A 92 2.15 -16.60 7.09
CA ILE A 92 2.28 -15.85 5.84
C ILE A 92 2.74 -16.77 4.70
N THR A 93 2.06 -16.70 3.56
CA THR A 93 2.39 -17.48 2.35
C THR A 93 2.46 -16.58 1.14
N ILE A 94 3.54 -16.67 0.35
CA ILE A 94 3.65 -15.93 -0.92
C ILE A 94 2.64 -16.49 -1.93
N SER A 95 1.80 -15.61 -2.46
CA SER A 95 0.75 -15.94 -3.41
C SER A 95 1.25 -15.76 -4.83
N LYS A 96 0.99 -16.77 -5.67
CA LYS A 96 1.18 -16.68 -7.13
C LYS A 96 -0.10 -16.24 -7.86
N LYS A 97 -1.18 -15.96 -7.12
CA LYS A 97 -2.46 -15.58 -7.75
C LYS A 97 -2.30 -14.23 -8.43
N PRO A 98 -2.76 -14.07 -9.69
CA PRO A 98 -2.77 -12.79 -10.35
C PRO A 98 -3.79 -11.87 -9.67
N THR A 99 -3.27 -10.85 -8.99
CA THR A 99 -4.02 -9.68 -8.49
C THR A 99 -3.86 -8.56 -9.52
N PRO A 100 -4.93 -7.80 -9.84
CA PRO A 100 -4.92 -6.71 -10.83
C PRO A 100 -4.14 -5.48 -10.32
N LEU A 101 -2.85 -5.67 -10.07
CA LEU A 101 -1.94 -4.64 -9.62
C LEU A 101 -1.38 -3.91 -10.84
N LYS A 102 -1.60 -2.60 -10.91
CA LYS A 102 -0.90 -1.71 -11.85
C LYS A 102 0.21 -1.00 -11.11
N PHE A 103 1.42 -0.99 -11.66
CA PHE A 103 2.54 -0.23 -11.12
C PHE A 103 3.12 0.69 -12.19
N ASN A 104 3.58 1.86 -11.76
CA ASN A 104 4.11 2.92 -12.59
C ASN A 104 5.34 3.53 -11.93
N THR A 105 6.40 3.74 -12.72
CA THR A 105 7.47 4.67 -12.36
C THR A 105 7.10 6.06 -12.85
N LEU A 106 7.19 7.04 -11.98
CA LEU A 106 6.83 8.43 -12.25
C LEU A 106 8.08 9.28 -12.16
N TYR A 107 8.29 10.13 -13.15
CA TYR A 107 9.36 11.10 -13.18
C TYR A 107 8.87 12.35 -13.91
N SER A 108 9.34 13.51 -13.50
CA SER A 108 8.95 14.79 -14.07
C SER A 108 10.07 15.81 -13.83
N ASP A 109 10.48 16.53 -14.87
CA ASP A 109 11.51 17.58 -14.78
C ASP A 109 10.99 18.82 -14.04
N THR A 110 9.67 18.98 -13.99
CA THR A 110 8.97 20.05 -13.28
C THR A 110 8.09 19.49 -12.18
N GLU A 111 7.70 20.34 -11.23
CA GLU A 111 6.69 19.98 -10.23
C GLU A 111 5.36 19.67 -10.93
N LYS A 112 4.68 18.60 -10.50
CA LYS A 112 3.47 18.12 -11.16
C LYS A 112 2.48 17.53 -10.18
N GLU A 113 1.20 17.80 -10.40
CA GLU A 113 0.11 17.10 -9.71
C GLU A 113 -0.14 15.73 -10.35
N TYR A 114 -0.19 14.70 -9.53
CA TYR A 114 -0.39 13.31 -9.94
C TYR A 114 -0.93 12.50 -8.77
N LYS A 115 -1.88 11.59 -8.92
CA LYS A 115 -2.98 11.48 -9.88
C LYS A 115 -4.23 11.81 -9.02
N GLU A 116 -5.31 12.28 -9.62
CA GLU A 116 -6.57 12.42 -8.87
C GLU A 116 -7.19 11.03 -8.65
N PHE A 117 -7.59 10.72 -7.41
CA PHE A 117 -8.24 9.45 -7.04
C PHE A 117 -9.29 9.66 -5.95
N LYS A 118 -10.24 8.72 -5.89
CA LYS A 118 -11.32 8.71 -4.90
C LYS A 118 -10.88 8.08 -3.57
N TYR A 119 -11.54 8.51 -2.50
CA TYR A 119 -11.46 7.88 -1.17
C TYR A 119 -12.78 7.19 -0.80
N THR A 120 -12.69 6.16 0.04
CA THR A 120 -13.84 5.65 0.80
C THR A 120 -14.25 6.67 1.87
N PRO A 121 -15.47 6.57 2.44
CA PRO A 121 -15.86 7.37 3.61
C PRO A 121 -14.90 7.24 4.80
N SER A 122 -14.24 6.09 4.94
CA SER A 122 -13.19 5.80 5.93
C SER A 122 -11.79 6.30 5.54
N PHE A 123 -11.67 7.18 4.54
CA PHE A 123 -10.42 7.75 4.03
C PHE A 123 -9.38 6.71 3.56
N LYS A 124 -9.86 5.60 3.02
CA LYS A 124 -9.03 4.58 2.35
C LYS A 124 -9.04 4.78 0.83
N ARG A 125 -7.98 4.35 0.16
CA ARG A 125 -7.78 4.55 -1.28
C ARG A 125 -7.12 3.35 -1.94
N GLN A 126 -7.27 3.22 -3.25
CA GLN A 126 -6.74 2.08 -4.03
C GLN A 126 -5.28 2.22 -4.50
N ILE A 127 -4.67 3.39 -4.29
CA ILE A 127 -3.37 3.77 -4.83
C ILE A 127 -2.46 4.31 -3.73
N SER A 128 -1.17 3.98 -3.84
CA SER A 128 -0.10 4.59 -3.05
C SER A 128 1.05 5.03 -3.95
N ILE A 129 1.71 6.12 -3.57
CA ILE A 129 2.87 6.69 -4.26
C ILE A 129 4.00 6.77 -3.24
N ILE A 130 5.14 6.19 -3.58
CA ILE A 130 6.25 5.96 -2.68
C ILE A 130 7.49 6.58 -3.31
N ASP A 131 8.27 7.27 -2.49
CA ASP A 131 9.63 7.66 -2.83
C ASP A 131 10.54 6.42 -2.71
N PRO A 132 11.08 5.88 -3.82
CA PRO A 132 11.83 4.63 -3.80
C PRO A 132 13.16 4.72 -3.03
N GLU A 133 13.70 5.93 -2.83
CA GLU A 133 14.95 6.12 -2.08
C GLU A 133 14.72 6.07 -0.57
N THR A 134 13.66 6.72 -0.09
CA THR A 134 13.34 6.81 1.35
C THR A 134 12.34 5.76 1.80
N THR A 135 11.68 5.09 0.86
CA THR A 135 10.50 4.22 1.08
C THR A 135 9.34 4.92 1.77
N GLU A 136 9.32 6.24 1.79
CA GLU A 136 8.24 7.02 2.37
C GLU A 136 7.10 7.24 1.39
N GLU A 137 5.88 7.20 1.93
CA GLU A 137 4.69 7.48 1.15
C GLU A 137 4.51 8.99 0.94
N VAL A 138 4.23 9.39 -0.30
CA VAL A 138 3.85 10.76 -0.63
C VAL A 138 2.44 11.00 -0.11
N LYS A 139 2.34 11.81 0.95
CA LYS A 139 1.07 12.20 1.55
C LYS A 139 0.20 12.95 0.53
N PRO A 140 -1.01 12.48 0.22
CA PRO A 140 -1.91 13.20 -0.68
C PRO A 140 -2.51 14.43 0.00
N MET A 141 -2.82 15.43 -0.81
CA MET A 141 -3.75 16.49 -0.46
C MET A 141 -5.16 15.97 -0.64
N VAL A 142 -5.92 15.92 0.46
CA VAL A 142 -7.32 15.49 0.48
C VAL A 142 -8.23 16.71 0.43
N TYR A 143 -9.27 16.66 -0.39
CA TYR A 143 -10.27 17.72 -0.52
C TYR A 143 -11.65 17.12 -0.81
N PHE A 144 -12.69 17.91 -0.55
CA PHE A 144 -14.06 17.57 -0.92
C PHE A 144 -14.39 18.20 -2.27
N ASP A 145 -14.85 17.39 -3.20
CA ASP A 145 -15.35 17.83 -4.51
C ASP A 145 -16.86 18.09 -4.38
N GLU A 146 -17.26 19.37 -4.36
CA GLU A 146 -18.66 19.78 -4.20
C GLU A 146 -19.54 19.40 -5.39
N GLU A 147 -18.99 19.36 -6.61
CA GLU A 147 -19.75 19.00 -7.81
C GLU A 147 -20.08 17.51 -7.84
N ALA A 148 -19.12 16.68 -7.45
CA ALA A 148 -19.28 15.23 -7.39
C ALA A 148 -19.87 14.72 -6.06
N ASN A 149 -19.89 15.55 -5.01
CA ASN A 149 -20.25 15.18 -3.64
C ASN A 149 -19.41 13.98 -3.12
N GLU A 150 -18.09 14.06 -3.32
CA GLU A 150 -17.12 12.97 -3.04
C GLU A 150 -15.83 13.52 -2.41
N VAL A 151 -15.16 12.70 -1.59
CA VAL A 151 -13.81 13.00 -1.08
C VAL A 151 -12.77 12.52 -2.09
N ARG A 152 -11.87 13.41 -2.49
CA ARG A 152 -10.82 13.15 -3.48
C ARG A 152 -9.43 13.43 -2.92
N GLY A 153 -8.44 12.79 -3.54
CA GLY A 153 -7.03 12.94 -3.25
C GLY A 153 -6.22 13.22 -4.49
N LYS A 154 -5.19 14.04 -4.34
CA LYS A 154 -4.12 14.20 -5.33
C LYS A 154 -2.77 14.34 -4.64
N CYS A 155 -1.70 13.82 -5.24
CA CYS A 155 -0.34 14.05 -4.73
C CYS A 155 0.38 15.11 -5.55
N LYS A 156 1.27 15.84 -4.89
CA LYS A 156 2.18 16.78 -5.52
C LYS A 156 3.57 16.14 -5.58
N LEU A 157 4.06 15.90 -6.80
CA LEU A 157 5.37 15.28 -7.03
C LEU A 157 6.41 16.36 -7.24
N LYS A 158 7.57 16.20 -6.58
CA LYS A 158 8.70 17.13 -6.72
C LYS A 158 9.38 16.93 -8.08
N ALA A 159 9.90 18.02 -8.62
CA ALA A 159 10.70 18.03 -9.84
C ALA A 159 11.97 17.18 -9.69
N ASN A 160 12.43 16.58 -10.79
CA ASN A 160 13.67 15.82 -10.92
C ASN A 160 13.82 14.68 -9.91
N LYS A 161 12.70 14.12 -9.43
CA LYS A 161 12.67 13.04 -8.46
C LYS A 161 11.83 11.87 -8.96
N PRO A 162 12.36 10.62 -8.94
CA PRO A 162 11.57 9.45 -9.29
C PRO A 162 10.61 9.06 -8.16
N TYR A 163 9.45 8.54 -8.52
CA TYR A 163 8.48 7.95 -7.60
C TYR A 163 8.00 6.60 -8.14
N PHE A 164 7.67 5.70 -7.23
CA PHE A 164 7.01 4.44 -7.53
C PHE A 164 5.55 4.52 -7.10
N ALA A 165 4.62 4.29 -8.03
CA ALA A 165 3.20 4.24 -7.73
C ALA A 165 2.64 2.85 -8.01
N PHE A 166 1.76 2.37 -7.14
CA PHE A 166 0.99 1.17 -7.41
C PHE A 166 -0.48 1.38 -7.08
N GLU A 167 -1.34 0.77 -7.87
CA GLU A 167 -2.80 0.88 -7.82
C GLU A 167 -3.39 -0.52 -7.96
N ILE A 168 -4.28 -0.90 -7.05
CA ILE A 168 -5.10 -2.11 -7.21
C ILE A 168 -6.31 -1.72 -8.03
N LYS A 169 -6.49 -2.38 -9.16
CA LYS A 169 -7.64 -2.15 -10.03
C LYS A 169 -8.72 -3.16 -9.76
N ASP A 170 -9.93 -2.83 -10.19
CA ASP A 170 -10.91 -3.87 -10.47
C ASP A 170 -10.36 -4.81 -11.55
N LYS A 171 -10.45 -6.12 -11.30
CA LYS A 171 -10.52 -7.08 -12.41
C LYS A 171 -11.78 -6.70 -13.17
N LYS A 172 -11.66 -5.87 -14.20
CA LYS A 172 -12.65 -5.92 -15.27
C LYS A 172 -12.59 -7.35 -15.79
N ASP A 173 -13.70 -8.06 -15.67
CA ASP A 173 -13.94 -9.30 -16.39
C ASP A 173 -13.67 -9.11 -17.90
#